data_AF-A0A060C8A5-F1
#
_entry.id   AF-A0A060C8A5-F1
#
_cell.length_a   1.000
_cell.length_b   1.000
_cell.length_c   1.000
_cell.angle_alpha   90.00
_cell.angle_beta   90.00
_cell.angle_gamma   90.00
#
_symmetry.space_group_name_H-M   'P 1'
#
loop_
_entity.id
_entity.type
_entity.pdbx_description
1 polymer ?
#
loop_
_entity_poly.entity_id
_entity_poly.type
_entity_poly.pdbx_seq_one_letter_code
_entity_poly.pdbx_strand_id
1 'polypeptide(L)'
;PGDPALEKYRADVEQLCRRMEVNLFRHKWRGAKAGLINDFLSFLAGRPVEGLEFTPFQRDPHVRDATYLALFDIDMNPLPDFAEPLLARLEADERIAFAQTPQFYSNTLGNRVAYGAALQQSIFYEYICEGKGMQDAMPCCGTNVVFRIAALEDVGGSGRGVGDRGT
;
A
#
# COMPACT_ATOMS: atom_id res chain seq x y z
N PRO A 1 -21.51 -0.27 -25.55
CA PRO A 1 -21.11 -1.70 -25.47
C PRO A 1 -19.69 -1.80 -24.90
N GLY A 2 -19.48 -2.59 -23.85
CA GLY A 2 -18.18 -2.71 -23.17
C GLY A 2 -17.14 -3.46 -24.00
N ASP A 3 -15.86 -3.26 -23.68
CA ASP A 3 -14.74 -4.01 -24.24
C ASP A 3 -14.76 -5.46 -23.66
N PRO A 4 -14.95 -6.50 -24.50
CA PRO A 4 -15.02 -7.89 -24.03
C PRO A 4 -13.77 -8.36 -23.29
N ALA A 5 -12.59 -7.82 -23.62
CA ALA A 5 -11.35 -8.18 -22.94
C ALA A 5 -11.34 -7.63 -21.51
N LEU A 6 -11.83 -6.40 -21.33
CA LEU A 6 -11.96 -5.76 -20.03
C LEU A 6 -12.99 -6.48 -19.15
N GLU A 7 -14.13 -6.87 -19.74
CA GLU A 7 -15.16 -7.64 -19.03
C GLU A 7 -14.62 -8.98 -18.53
N LYS A 8 -13.89 -9.71 -19.40
CA LYS A 8 -13.22 -10.96 -18.99
C LYS A 8 -12.21 -10.72 -17.88
N TYR A 9 -11.35 -9.72 -18.00
CA TYR A 9 -10.36 -9.38 -16.98
C TYR A 9 -11.01 -9.10 -15.62
N ARG A 10 -12.11 -8.34 -15.60
CA ARG A 10 -12.86 -8.06 -14.37
C ARG A 10 -13.41 -9.32 -13.73
N ALA A 11 -14.01 -10.20 -14.54
CA ALA A 11 -14.56 -11.48 -14.09
C ALA A 11 -13.45 -12.41 -13.53
N ASP A 12 -12.30 -12.49 -14.19
CA ASP A 12 -11.16 -13.30 -13.73
C ASP A 12 -10.65 -12.82 -12.35
N VAL A 13 -10.53 -11.50 -12.15
CA VAL A 13 -10.11 -10.90 -10.88
C VAL A 13 -11.14 -11.17 -9.79
N GLU A 14 -12.43 -11.00 -10.06
CA GLU A 14 -13.50 -11.32 -9.10
C GLU A 14 -13.48 -12.78 -8.68
N GLN A 15 -13.27 -13.69 -9.64
CA GLN A 15 -13.17 -15.12 -9.37
C GLN A 15 -11.95 -15.44 -8.50
N LEU A 16 -10.80 -14.81 -8.77
CA LEU A 16 -9.60 -14.96 -7.96
C LEU A 16 -9.82 -14.45 -6.53
N CYS A 17 -10.34 -13.23 -6.37
CA CYS A 17 -10.63 -12.64 -5.06
C CYS A 17 -11.59 -13.51 -4.24
N ARG A 18 -12.63 -14.04 -4.88
CA ARG A 18 -13.57 -14.97 -4.24
C ARG A 18 -12.89 -16.26 -3.77
N ARG A 19 -12.03 -16.87 -4.58
CA ARG A 19 -11.31 -18.11 -4.20
C ARG A 19 -10.33 -17.88 -3.05
N MET A 20 -9.70 -16.71 -3.02
CA MET A 20 -8.71 -16.35 -2.00
C MET A 20 -9.36 -15.76 -0.74
N GLU A 21 -10.69 -15.59 -0.73
CA GLU A 21 -11.43 -14.91 0.34
C GLU A 21 -10.83 -13.52 0.67
N VAL A 22 -10.54 -12.72 -0.36
CA VAL A 22 -10.04 -11.35 -0.21
C VAL A 22 -11.03 -10.36 -0.77
N ASN A 23 -11.29 -9.27 -0.06
CA ASN A 23 -12.23 -8.25 -0.52
C ASN A 23 -11.69 -7.53 -1.75
N LEU A 24 -12.60 -7.14 -2.64
CA LEU A 24 -12.28 -6.44 -3.87
C LEU A 24 -12.76 -5.00 -3.79
N PHE A 25 -11.83 -4.08 -3.99
CA PHE A 25 -12.10 -2.65 -4.05
C PHE A 25 -11.80 -2.15 -5.47
N ARG A 26 -12.72 -1.39 -6.06
CA ARG A 26 -12.53 -0.75 -7.36
C ARG A 26 -12.93 0.72 -7.27
N HIS A 27 -12.21 1.53 -8.02
CA HIS A 27 -12.48 2.95 -8.14
C HIS A 27 -12.38 3.39 -9.60
N LYS A 28 -12.93 4.57 -9.90
CA LYS A 28 -12.71 5.22 -11.18
C LYS A 28 -11.26 5.75 -11.23
N TRP A 29 -10.54 5.43 -12.30
CA TRP A 29 -9.13 5.81 -12.44
C TRP A 29 -8.90 7.32 -12.25
N ARG A 30 -8.14 7.67 -11.23
CA ARG A 30 -7.66 9.03 -10.93
C ARG A 30 -6.44 8.95 -10.01
N GLY A 31 -5.47 9.86 -10.18
CA GLY A 31 -4.32 9.97 -9.27
C GLY A 31 -3.43 8.72 -9.16
N ALA A 32 -3.52 7.78 -10.11
CA ALA A 32 -2.82 6.50 -10.09
C ALA A 32 -2.92 5.80 -8.72
N LYS A 33 -1.81 5.26 -8.19
CA LYS A 33 -1.75 4.56 -6.90
C LYS A 33 -2.17 5.44 -5.72
N ALA A 34 -1.72 6.70 -5.68
CA ALA A 34 -2.07 7.63 -4.60
C ALA A 34 -3.58 7.92 -4.57
N GLY A 35 -4.22 8.05 -5.74
CA GLY A 35 -5.66 8.23 -5.84
C GLY A 35 -6.44 7.03 -5.31
N LEU A 36 -6.01 5.80 -5.64
CA LEU A 36 -6.63 4.58 -5.11
C LEU A 36 -6.54 4.53 -3.57
N ILE A 37 -5.37 4.83 -3.01
CA ILE A 37 -5.17 4.87 -1.54
C ILE A 37 -6.10 5.90 -0.91
N ASN A 38 -6.20 7.10 -1.49
CA ASN A 38 -7.04 8.17 -0.95
C ASN A 38 -8.54 7.84 -1.04
N ASP A 39 -8.97 7.18 -2.11
CA ASP A 39 -10.35 6.68 -2.26
C ASP A 39 -10.66 5.59 -1.23
N PHE A 40 -9.71 4.69 -0.99
CA PHE A 40 -9.83 3.65 0.03
C PHE A 40 -9.92 4.25 1.44
N LEU A 41 -9.05 5.22 1.79
CA LEU A 41 -9.12 5.92 3.07
C LEU A 41 -10.47 6.63 3.25
N SER A 42 -10.99 7.27 2.20
CA SER A 42 -12.31 7.91 2.25
C SER A 42 -13.43 6.89 2.51
N PHE A 43 -13.33 5.70 1.93
CA PHE A 43 -14.24 4.58 2.21
C PHE A 43 -14.15 4.09 3.66
N LEU A 44 -12.94 3.91 4.21
CA LEU A 44 -12.75 3.55 5.62
C LEU A 44 -13.44 4.56 6.54
N ALA A 45 -13.24 5.86 6.27
CA ALA A 45 -13.85 6.96 7.00
C ALA A 45 -15.37 7.12 6.78
N GLY A 46 -16.04 6.22 6.04
CA GLY A 46 -17.48 6.27 5.79
C GLY A 46 -17.92 7.35 4.79
N ARG A 47 -16.99 7.86 3.98
CA ARG A 47 -17.21 8.88 2.95
C ARG A 47 -16.79 8.34 1.57
N PRO A 48 -17.41 7.25 1.07
CA PRO A 48 -17.01 6.66 -0.22
C PRO A 48 -17.20 7.67 -1.36
N VAL A 49 -16.24 7.71 -2.29
CA VAL A 49 -16.35 8.55 -3.49
C VAL A 49 -17.34 7.96 -4.50
N GLU A 50 -17.87 8.80 -5.37
CA GLU A 50 -18.78 8.35 -6.44
C GLU A 50 -18.11 7.33 -7.37
N GLY A 51 -18.83 6.26 -7.70
CA GLY A 51 -18.34 5.20 -8.59
C GLY A 51 -17.36 4.21 -7.91
N LEU A 52 -17.24 4.26 -6.59
CA LEU A 52 -16.52 3.27 -5.80
C LEU A 52 -17.34 1.97 -5.69
N GLU A 53 -16.68 0.84 -5.95
CA GLU A 53 -17.27 -0.49 -5.83
C GLU A 53 -16.48 -1.27 -4.77
N PHE A 54 -17.19 -1.80 -3.78
CA PHE A 54 -16.61 -2.71 -2.78
C PHE A 54 -17.39 -4.02 -2.80
N THR A 55 -16.69 -5.13 -3.03
CA THR A 55 -17.25 -6.47 -3.03
C THR A 55 -16.59 -7.29 -1.92
N PRO A 56 -17.31 -7.55 -0.81
CA PRO A 56 -16.77 -8.36 0.27
C PRO A 56 -16.81 -9.84 -0.12
N PHE A 57 -15.66 -10.49 -0.06
CA PHE A 57 -15.54 -11.95 -0.21
C PHE A 57 -15.09 -12.62 1.10
N GLN A 58 -14.66 -11.83 2.09
CA GLN A 58 -14.40 -12.30 3.45
C GLN A 58 -15.70 -12.51 4.23
N ARG A 59 -15.71 -13.50 5.13
CA ARG A 59 -16.88 -13.81 5.98
C ARG A 59 -17.22 -12.68 6.97
N ASP A 60 -16.21 -11.97 7.45
CA ASP A 60 -16.38 -10.86 8.40
C ASP A 60 -15.42 -9.70 8.06
N PRO A 61 -15.82 -8.82 7.13
CA PRO A 61 -14.96 -7.74 6.68
C PRO A 61 -14.94 -6.60 7.72
N HIS A 62 -14.13 -6.73 8.78
CA HIS A 62 -13.80 -5.66 9.74
C HIS A 62 -12.88 -4.56 9.14
N VAL A 63 -13.06 -4.27 7.85
CA VAL A 63 -12.16 -3.40 7.09
C VAL A 63 -12.19 -1.96 7.61
N ARG A 64 -13.36 -1.50 8.09
CA ARG A 64 -13.57 -0.11 8.54
C ARG A 64 -13.01 0.20 9.94
N ASP A 65 -12.71 -0.83 10.72
CA ASP A 65 -12.15 -0.69 12.08
C ASP A 65 -10.62 -0.79 12.07
N ALA A 66 -10.00 -0.84 10.89
CA ALA A 66 -8.56 -0.98 10.74
C ALA A 66 -7.81 0.24 11.31
N THR A 67 -6.79 -0.03 12.14
CA THR A 67 -5.88 1.01 12.67
C THR A 67 -4.68 1.24 11.76
N TYR A 68 -4.27 0.20 11.05
CA TYR A 68 -3.09 0.19 10.19
C TYR A 68 -3.42 -0.20 8.76
N LEU A 69 -2.67 0.35 7.82
CA LEU A 69 -2.75 0.05 6.40
C LEU A 69 -1.40 -0.46 5.91
N ALA A 70 -1.33 -1.74 5.56
CA ALA A 70 -0.18 -2.32 4.86
C ALA A 70 -0.37 -2.16 3.34
N LEU A 71 0.65 -1.66 2.64
CA LEU A 71 0.64 -1.47 1.19
C LEU A 71 1.69 -2.33 0.50
N PHE A 72 1.25 -3.05 -0.52
CA PHE A 72 2.09 -3.86 -1.40
C PHE A 72 1.76 -3.57 -2.86
N ASP A 73 2.80 -3.51 -3.70
CA ASP A 73 2.65 -3.62 -5.14
C ASP A 73 2.32 -5.07 -5.54
N ILE A 74 1.72 -5.23 -6.72
CA ILE A 74 1.19 -6.52 -7.20
C ILE A 74 2.27 -7.60 -7.42
N ASP A 75 3.53 -7.19 -7.50
CA ASP A 75 4.71 -8.04 -7.67
C ASP A 75 5.49 -8.27 -6.36
N MET A 76 5.04 -7.67 -5.26
CA MET A 76 5.67 -7.82 -3.94
C MET A 76 4.96 -8.91 -3.13
N ASN A 77 5.71 -9.94 -2.76
CA ASN A 77 5.21 -11.04 -1.92
C ASN A 77 5.76 -10.89 -0.50
N PRO A 78 4.95 -10.45 0.49
CA PRO A 78 5.42 -10.31 1.87
C PRO A 78 5.77 -11.65 2.50
N LEU A 79 6.71 -11.64 3.44
CA LEU A 79 6.99 -12.80 4.28
C LEU A 79 5.81 -13.06 5.24
N PRO A 80 5.57 -14.31 5.66
CA PRO A 80 4.43 -14.65 6.53
C PRO A 80 4.40 -13.86 7.85
N ASP A 81 5.56 -13.46 8.35
CA ASP A 81 5.76 -12.70 9.59
C ASP A 81 5.85 -11.19 9.37
N PHE A 82 5.62 -10.67 8.15
CA PHE A 82 5.80 -9.24 7.82
C PHE A 82 5.12 -8.29 8.82
N ALA A 83 3.88 -8.58 9.23
CA ALA A 83 3.07 -7.65 10.02
C ALA A 83 3.53 -7.57 11.48
N GLU A 84 3.84 -8.70 12.11
CA GLU A 84 4.06 -8.80 13.55
C GLU A 84 5.17 -7.87 14.10
N PRO A 85 6.41 -7.87 13.55
CA PRO A 85 7.47 -7.01 14.06
C PRO A 85 7.23 -5.53 13.75
N LEU A 86 6.56 -5.22 12.62
CA LEU A 86 6.26 -3.84 12.24
C LEU A 86 5.19 -3.24 13.13
N LEU A 87 4.12 -4.01 13.40
CA LEU A 87 3.07 -3.59 14.32
C LEU A 87 3.63 -3.46 15.74
N ALA A 88 4.46 -4.39 16.21
CA ALA A 88 5.12 -4.26 17.51
C ALA A 88 5.92 -2.95 17.63
N ARG A 89 6.61 -2.54 16.55
CA ARG A 89 7.37 -1.27 16.54
C ARG A 89 6.48 -0.04 16.54
N LEU A 90 5.36 -0.08 15.79
CA LEU A 90 4.37 1.01 15.71
C LEU A 90 3.58 1.16 17.01
N GLU A 91 3.24 0.05 17.67
CA GLU A 91 2.56 0.06 18.97
C GLU A 91 3.47 0.53 20.11
N ALA A 92 4.78 0.25 20.02
CA ALA A 92 5.74 0.69 21.03
C ALA A 92 5.98 2.21 21.04
N ASP A 93 5.66 2.94 19.96
CA ASP A 93 5.79 4.39 19.88
C ASP A 93 4.72 4.99 18.95
N GLU A 94 3.70 5.60 19.55
CA GLU A 94 2.58 6.23 18.84
C GLU A 94 3.01 7.36 17.89
N ARG A 95 4.20 7.95 18.10
CA ARG A 95 4.74 9.03 17.25
C ARG A 95 5.21 8.51 15.89
N ILE A 96 5.39 7.21 15.73
CA ILE A 96 5.78 6.62 14.46
C ILE A 96 4.56 6.55 13.53
N ALA A 97 4.64 7.31 12.44
CA ALA A 97 3.57 7.38 11.43
C ALA A 97 3.52 6.15 10.51
N PHE A 98 4.68 5.57 10.19
CA PHE A 98 4.79 4.38 9.34
C PHE A 98 6.08 3.62 9.59
N ALA A 99 6.09 2.34 9.21
CA ALA A 99 7.27 1.49 9.19
C ALA A 99 7.53 1.01 7.75
N GLN A 100 8.67 1.42 7.17
CA GLN A 100 9.11 1.03 5.83
C GLN A 100 10.09 -0.13 5.94
N THR A 101 9.88 -1.18 5.14
CA THR A 101 10.82 -2.29 5.03
C THR A 101 11.54 -2.28 3.68
N PRO A 102 12.72 -2.91 3.58
CA PRO A 102 13.43 -3.03 2.31
C PRO A 102 12.61 -3.74 1.23
N GLN A 103 12.97 -3.46 -0.03
CA GLN A 103 12.44 -4.15 -1.19
C GLN A 103 13.56 -4.96 -1.84
N PHE A 104 13.31 -6.25 -2.06
CA PHE A 104 14.26 -7.17 -2.66
C PHE A 104 13.65 -7.82 -3.90
N TYR A 105 14.39 -7.79 -5.01
CA TYR A 105 14.04 -8.52 -6.22
C TYR A 105 14.72 -9.89 -6.23
N SER A 106 14.00 -10.92 -6.64
CA SER A 106 14.52 -12.30 -6.74
C SER A 106 15.12 -12.63 -8.12
N ASN A 107 14.77 -11.87 -9.16
CA ASN A 107 15.13 -12.13 -10.56
C ASN A 107 16.48 -11.51 -11.00
N THR A 108 17.41 -11.33 -10.06
CA THR A 108 18.64 -10.54 -10.27
C THR A 108 19.68 -11.22 -11.14
N LEU A 109 19.70 -12.56 -11.18
CA LEU A 109 20.74 -13.33 -11.87
C LEU A 109 20.48 -13.53 -13.37
N GLY A 110 19.25 -13.28 -13.84
CA GLY A 110 18.87 -13.49 -15.24
C GLY A 110 19.17 -12.31 -16.17
N ASN A 111 19.45 -11.12 -15.63
CA ASN A 111 19.62 -9.90 -16.41
C ASN A 111 20.59 -8.93 -15.69
N ARG A 112 21.62 -8.46 -16.41
CA ARG A 112 22.60 -7.51 -15.86
C ARG A 112 21.98 -6.18 -15.42
N VAL A 113 20.92 -5.73 -16.08
CA VAL A 113 20.17 -4.52 -15.68
C VAL A 113 19.44 -4.76 -14.36
N ALA A 114 18.77 -5.91 -14.22
CA ALA A 114 18.10 -6.29 -12.97
C ALA A 114 19.11 -6.45 -11.82
N TYR A 115 20.26 -7.06 -12.09
CA TYR A 115 21.35 -7.15 -11.13
C TYR A 115 21.84 -5.78 -10.67
N GLY A 116 22.09 -4.86 -11.60
CA GLY A 116 22.50 -3.49 -11.28
C GLY A 116 21.45 -2.74 -10.44
N ALA A 117 20.17 -2.86 -10.80
CA ALA A 117 19.08 -2.25 -10.05
C ALA A 117 18.98 -2.81 -8.62
N ALA A 118 19.17 -4.12 -8.43
CA ALA A 118 19.17 -4.74 -7.11
C ALA A 118 20.33 -4.25 -6.23
N LEU A 119 21.53 -4.10 -6.80
CA LEU A 119 22.67 -3.52 -6.06
C LEU A 119 22.44 -2.06 -5.67
N GLN A 120 21.76 -1.28 -6.52
CA GLN A 120 21.40 0.10 -6.16
C GLN A 120 20.36 0.13 -5.03
N GLN A 121 19.38 -0.77 -5.06
CA GLN A 121 18.40 -0.90 -3.98
C GLN A 121 19.03 -1.33 -2.65
N SER A 122 20.00 -2.25 -2.66
CA SER A 122 20.65 -2.67 -1.42
C SER A 122 21.39 -1.50 -0.77
N ILE A 123 22.12 -0.69 -1.53
CA ILE A 123 22.78 0.52 -1.01
C ILE A 123 21.76 1.48 -0.39
N PHE A 124 20.63 1.69 -1.06
CA PHE A 124 19.58 2.58 -0.59
C PHE A 124 18.95 2.08 0.72
N TYR A 125 18.49 0.84 0.77
CA TYR A 125 17.78 0.32 1.94
C TYR A 125 18.69 -0.02 3.12
N GLU A 126 19.90 -0.54 2.87
CA GLU A 126 20.79 -1.00 3.95
C GLU A 126 21.60 0.14 4.58
N TYR A 127 21.96 1.18 3.82
CA TYR A 127 22.83 2.26 4.32
C TYR A 127 22.12 3.60 4.40
N ILE A 128 21.48 4.03 3.32
CA ILE A 128 20.87 5.37 3.25
C ILE A 128 19.64 5.45 4.15
N CYS A 129 18.75 4.46 4.06
CA CYS A 129 17.53 4.38 4.84
C CYS A 129 17.80 4.20 6.33
N GLU A 130 18.71 3.31 6.73
CA GLU A 130 19.14 3.16 8.13
C GLU A 130 19.65 4.50 8.69
N GLY A 131 20.57 5.17 7.98
CA GLY A 131 21.10 6.46 8.39
C GLY A 131 20.02 7.55 8.49
N LYS A 132 19.07 7.57 7.55
CA LYS A 132 17.93 8.50 7.57
C LYS A 132 16.92 8.17 8.67
N GLY A 133 16.72 6.89 9.00
CA GLY A 133 15.87 6.44 10.09
C GLY A 133 16.35 6.94 11.44
N MET A 134 17.67 6.98 11.65
CA MET A 134 18.26 7.57 12.87
C MET A 134 18.05 9.09 12.99
N GLN A 135 17.64 9.77 11.92
CA GLN A 135 17.41 11.21 11.87
C GLN A 135 15.93 11.56 11.66
N ASP A 136 15.01 10.62 11.94
CA ASP A 136 13.56 10.78 11.73
C ASP A 136 13.20 11.23 10.29
N ALA A 137 14.02 10.84 9.31
CA ALA A 137 13.93 11.27 7.92
C ALA A 137 13.78 10.08 6.95
N MET A 138 13.26 8.95 7.46
CA MET A 138 13.05 7.73 6.69
C MET A 138 12.11 8.02 5.51
N PRO A 139 12.51 7.75 4.26
CA PRO A 139 11.63 7.95 3.12
C PRO A 139 10.56 6.85 3.06
N CYS A 140 9.37 7.24 2.61
CA CYS A 140 8.33 6.29 2.23
C CYS A 140 8.47 5.93 0.74
N CYS A 141 8.58 4.64 0.44
CA CYS A 141 8.81 4.13 -0.91
C CYS A 141 7.55 3.56 -1.56
N GLY A 142 6.40 3.66 -0.90
CA GLY A 142 5.08 3.35 -1.45
C GLY A 142 4.68 1.88 -1.46
N THR A 143 5.57 0.94 -1.16
CA THR A 143 5.28 -0.50 -1.01
C THR A 143 6.15 -1.09 0.10
N ASN A 144 5.80 -2.27 0.60
CA ASN A 144 6.44 -2.94 1.74
C ASN A 144 6.46 -2.02 2.97
N VAL A 145 5.33 -1.34 3.20
CA VAL A 145 5.18 -0.30 4.22
C VAL A 145 3.87 -0.48 4.97
N VAL A 146 3.90 -0.23 6.28
CA VAL A 146 2.71 -0.17 7.13
C VAL A 146 2.53 1.24 7.65
N PHE A 147 1.36 1.83 7.43
CA PHE A 147 1.00 3.16 7.92
C PHE A 147 0.03 3.08 9.08
N ARG A 148 0.14 4.00 10.03
CA ARG A 148 -0.96 4.37 10.91
C ARG A 148 -1.98 5.17 10.10
N ILE A 149 -3.22 4.70 10.03
CA ILE A 149 -4.26 5.35 9.22
C ILE A 149 -4.50 6.79 9.67
N ALA A 150 -4.57 7.04 10.98
CA ALA A 150 -4.72 8.39 11.53
C ALA A 150 -3.62 9.36 11.08
N ALA A 151 -2.37 8.89 10.93
CA ALA A 151 -1.26 9.73 10.47
C ALA A 151 -1.39 10.07 8.98
N LEU A 152 -1.88 9.13 8.15
CA LEU A 152 -2.20 9.42 6.75
C LEU A 152 -3.35 10.41 6.61
N GLU A 153 -4.37 10.31 7.47
CA GLU A 153 -5.50 11.25 7.47
C GLU A 153 -5.08 12.67 7.88
N ASP A 154 -4.22 12.80 8.89
CA ASP A 154 -3.73 14.09 9.39
C ASP A 154 -3.00 14.90 8.30
N VAL A 155 -2.23 14.23 7.44
CA VAL A 155 -1.55 14.87 6.30
C VAL A 155 -2.44 15.06 5.07
N GLY A 156 -3.71 14.66 5.12
CA GLY A 156 -4.68 14.79 4.01
C GLY A 156 -4.64 13.63 3.01
N GLY A 157 -4.01 12.51 3.34
CA GLY A 157 -3.88 11.33 2.50
C GLY A 157 -2.54 11.23 1.77
N SER A 158 -2.37 10.16 1.00
CA SER A 158 -1.14 9.90 0.26
C SER A 158 -0.94 10.91 -0.86
N GLY A 159 0.20 11.61 -0.84
CA GLY A 159 0.63 12.52 -1.92
C GLY A 159 -0.08 13.88 -1.96
N ARG A 160 -0.98 14.17 -1.01
CA ARG A 160 -1.47 15.54 -0.80
C ARG A 160 -0.46 16.24 0.10
N GLY A 161 0.23 17.24 -0.45
CA GLY A 161 1.13 18.06 0.37
C GLY A 161 0.35 18.90 1.38
N VAL A 162 1.06 19.44 2.36
CA VAL A 162 0.53 20.40 3.35
C VAL A 162 -0.16 21.64 2.72
N GLY A 163 0.06 21.88 1.42
CA GLY A 163 -0.55 22.96 0.63
C GLY A 163 -1.83 22.62 -0.15
N ASP A 164 -2.36 21.40 -0.08
CA ASP A 164 -3.59 21.00 -0.81
C ASP A 164 -4.88 21.20 0.02
N ARG A 165 -4.76 21.83 1.19
CA ARG A 165 -5.89 22.41 1.93
C ARG A 165 -6.23 23.74 1.28
N GLY A 166 -7.25 23.74 0.42
CA GLY A 166 -7.70 24.91 -0.30
C GLY A 166 -7.76 26.17 0.56
N THR A 167 -6.96 27.16 0.19
CA THR A 167 -7.30 28.58 0.30
C THR A 167 -8.26 28.96 -0.81
#